data_AF-A0A9P5RLZ1-F1
#
_entry.id   AF-A0A9P5RLZ1-F1
#
_cell.length_a   1.000
_cell.length_b   1.000
_cell.length_c   1.000
_cell.angle_alpha   90.00
_cell.angle_beta   90.00
_cell.angle_gamma   90.00
#
_symmetry.space_group_name_H-M   'P 1'
#
loop_
_entity.id
_entity.type
_entity.pdbx_description
1 polymer ?
#
loop_
_entity_poly.entity_id
_entity_poly.type
_entity_poly.pdbx_seq_one_letter_code
_entity_poly.pdbx_strand_id
1 'polypeptide(L)'
;MGKFQRSKVTTRQAGGASAPTYTVSDLLVQANQALDTFEFELAHQFAMRALQMEPQNLAALEAAGSIEVELELFNEAKEHFLECVKIQPNTGYSKFMYLGQMSEMLEAISYFQQGVNLMVAERAAMPQDLTKGSDFLSLSSKISSALCSMTDIYLTDCCFEPNAESQCEAYLAQAMQIEPVTPEVYQTLASVRLSQQRVDEAKAALAQGLALWLGSDPTEEDGPTPDYETRLALVKLLLETAMYDEAFTVLNGLIEENDQVPDTLYLFGWANYIAAEEVDESSPTADEERKEQLENAREALNACVKLWHATESTDQPLLQHTQELLETITQILGPEIEQEEIEGGEIEYEDDDEEMN
;
A
#
# COMPACT_ATOMS: atom_id res chain seq x y z
N MET A 1 -63.96 31.76 -60.31
CA MET A 1 -62.66 32.47 -60.33
C MET A 1 -62.53 33.26 -59.04
N GLY A 2 -61.92 32.67 -58.02
CA GLY A 2 -61.72 33.29 -56.69
C GLY A 2 -60.28 33.07 -56.25
N LYS A 3 -59.65 34.13 -55.77
CA LYS A 3 -58.19 34.32 -55.65
C LYS A 3 -57.59 33.54 -54.47
N PHE A 4 -56.36 33.05 -54.67
CA PHE A 4 -55.49 32.45 -53.67
C PHE A 4 -55.16 33.43 -52.53
N GLN A 5 -55.31 32.98 -51.28
CA GLN A 5 -54.64 33.54 -50.10
C GLN A 5 -53.80 32.43 -49.45
N ARG A 6 -52.48 32.62 -49.44
CA ARG A 6 -51.51 31.73 -48.80
C ARG A 6 -51.60 31.88 -47.28
N SER A 7 -51.86 30.77 -46.59
CA SER A 7 -51.81 30.65 -45.14
C SER A 7 -50.39 30.86 -44.62
N LYS A 8 -50.23 31.73 -43.61
CA LYS A 8 -48.97 31.94 -42.89
C LYS A 8 -48.66 30.71 -42.03
N VAL A 9 -47.47 30.13 -42.25
CA VAL A 9 -46.86 29.16 -41.35
C VAL A 9 -46.48 29.87 -40.05
N THR A 10 -47.03 29.42 -38.93
CA THR A 10 -46.66 29.89 -37.60
C THR A 10 -45.47 29.05 -37.11
N THR A 11 -44.27 29.62 -37.19
CA THR A 11 -43.08 29.03 -36.59
C THR A 11 -43.23 29.07 -35.06
N ARG A 12 -43.39 27.92 -34.41
CA ARG A 12 -43.24 27.79 -32.96
C ARG A 12 -41.77 28.06 -32.62
N GLN A 13 -41.50 29.10 -31.84
CA GLN A 13 -40.22 29.25 -31.16
C GLN A 13 -40.07 28.10 -30.16
N ALA A 14 -39.04 27.27 -30.36
CA ALA A 14 -38.55 26.39 -29.31
C ALA A 14 -37.95 27.28 -28.23
N GLY A 15 -38.55 27.28 -27.03
CA GLY A 15 -37.93 27.86 -25.86
C GLY A 15 -36.66 27.09 -25.56
N GLY A 16 -35.50 27.74 -25.73
CA GLY A 16 -34.23 27.19 -25.26
C GLY A 16 -34.31 27.03 -23.75
N ALA A 17 -34.27 25.79 -23.27
CA ALA A 17 -34.02 25.53 -21.86
C ALA A 17 -32.64 26.13 -21.54
N SER A 18 -32.60 27.11 -20.63
CA SER A 18 -31.33 27.61 -20.09
C SER A 18 -30.62 26.43 -19.44
N ALA A 19 -29.35 26.22 -19.77
CA ALA A 19 -28.52 25.21 -19.11
C ALA A 19 -28.64 25.37 -17.59
N PRO A 20 -28.71 24.25 -16.82
CA PRO A 20 -28.72 24.32 -15.37
C PRO A 20 -27.53 25.17 -14.88
N THR A 21 -27.84 26.13 -14.00
CA THR A 21 -26.85 27.01 -13.39
C THR A 21 -26.32 26.30 -12.16
N TYR A 22 -25.20 25.59 -12.30
CA TYR A 22 -24.51 24.96 -11.17
C TYR A 22 -23.67 25.99 -10.42
N THR A 23 -23.62 25.88 -9.09
CA THR A 23 -22.66 26.59 -8.24
C THR A 23 -21.36 25.79 -8.11
N VAL A 24 -20.30 26.42 -7.60
CA VAL A 24 -19.05 25.70 -7.24
C VAL A 24 -19.35 24.57 -6.26
N SER A 25 -20.19 24.80 -5.25
CA SER A 25 -20.57 23.77 -4.29
C SER A 25 -21.28 22.58 -4.94
N ASP A 26 -22.17 22.83 -5.92
CA ASP A 26 -22.86 21.74 -6.64
C ASP A 26 -21.85 20.90 -7.43
N LEU A 27 -20.88 21.55 -8.08
CA LEU A 27 -19.83 20.86 -8.84
C LEU A 27 -18.93 20.02 -7.94
N LEU A 28 -18.55 20.52 -6.75
CA LEU A 28 -17.73 19.73 -5.81
C LEU A 28 -18.49 18.53 -5.25
N VAL A 29 -19.80 18.63 -5.05
CA VAL A 29 -20.63 17.46 -4.71
C VAL A 29 -20.61 16.43 -5.84
N GLN A 30 -20.71 16.87 -7.11
CA GLN A 30 -20.60 15.96 -8.25
C GLN A 30 -19.19 15.35 -8.38
N ALA A 31 -18.14 16.13 -8.10
CA ALA A 31 -16.76 15.63 -8.09
C ALA A 31 -16.58 14.52 -7.05
N ASN A 32 -17.07 14.73 -5.83
CA ASN A 32 -17.01 13.72 -4.77
C ASN A 32 -17.84 12.48 -5.11
N GLN A 33 -19.03 12.64 -5.70
CA GLN A 33 -19.83 11.49 -6.14
C GLN A 33 -19.12 10.66 -7.22
N ALA A 34 -18.43 11.33 -8.15
CA ALA A 34 -17.63 10.65 -9.18
C ALA A 34 -16.41 9.95 -8.56
N LEU A 35 -15.77 10.55 -7.56
CA LEU A 35 -14.70 9.91 -6.78
C LEU A 35 -15.20 8.64 -6.06
N ASP A 36 -16.36 8.71 -5.40
CA ASP A 36 -16.97 7.57 -4.70
C ASP A 36 -17.28 6.39 -5.65
N THR A 37 -17.42 6.66 -6.94
CA THR A 37 -17.64 5.66 -8.00
C THR A 37 -16.41 5.39 -8.86
N PHE A 38 -15.21 5.84 -8.43
CA PHE A 38 -13.93 5.67 -9.14
C PHE A 38 -13.92 6.26 -10.56
N GLU A 39 -14.79 7.23 -10.85
CA GLU A 39 -14.83 7.97 -12.13
C GLU A 39 -13.88 9.19 -12.06
N PHE A 40 -12.58 8.95 -11.87
CA PHE A 40 -11.58 9.98 -11.58
C PHE A 40 -11.50 11.08 -12.65
N GLU A 41 -11.58 10.73 -13.94
CA GLU A 41 -11.55 11.71 -15.02
C GLU A 41 -12.81 12.59 -15.05
N LEU A 42 -13.95 12.04 -14.61
CA LEU A 42 -15.18 12.82 -14.50
C LEU A 42 -15.12 13.74 -13.27
N ALA A 43 -14.63 13.22 -12.14
CA ALA A 43 -14.39 14.01 -10.94
C ALA A 43 -13.48 15.22 -11.25
N HIS A 44 -12.40 14.97 -11.99
CA HIS A 44 -11.47 16.00 -12.44
C HIS A 44 -12.16 17.07 -13.29
N GLN A 45 -13.02 16.68 -14.24
CA GLN A 45 -13.78 17.65 -15.05
C GLN A 45 -14.67 18.55 -14.19
N PHE A 46 -15.33 18.00 -13.16
CA PHE A 46 -16.14 18.79 -12.24
C PHE A 46 -15.30 19.76 -11.40
N ALA A 47 -14.18 19.30 -10.84
CA ALA A 47 -13.26 20.14 -10.06
C ALA A 47 -12.65 21.26 -10.91
N MET A 48 -12.18 20.96 -12.12
CA MET A 48 -11.65 21.96 -13.04
C MET A 48 -12.72 22.97 -13.49
N ARG A 49 -13.98 22.51 -13.66
CA ARG A 49 -15.10 23.43 -13.92
C ARG A 49 -15.36 24.36 -12.74
N ALA A 50 -15.23 23.88 -11.51
CA ALA A 50 -15.36 24.67 -10.31
C ALA A 50 -14.27 25.75 -10.23
N LEU A 51 -13.01 25.40 -10.52
CA LEU A 51 -11.89 26.34 -10.59
C LEU A 51 -12.01 27.37 -11.71
N GLN A 52 -12.60 27.03 -12.85
CA GLN A 52 -12.91 28.02 -13.90
C GLN A 52 -13.90 29.09 -13.42
N MET A 53 -14.80 28.74 -12.51
CA MET A 53 -15.77 29.68 -11.94
C MET A 53 -15.15 30.52 -10.82
N GLU A 54 -14.36 29.88 -9.95
CA GLU A 54 -13.69 30.53 -8.82
C GLU A 54 -12.24 30.01 -8.69
N PRO A 55 -11.26 30.65 -9.36
CA PRO A 55 -9.88 30.13 -9.44
C PRO A 55 -9.11 30.07 -8.11
N GLN A 56 -9.60 30.76 -7.08
CA GLN A 56 -8.99 30.79 -5.75
C GLN A 56 -9.90 30.17 -4.69
N ASN A 57 -10.89 29.37 -5.11
CA ASN A 57 -11.73 28.63 -4.17
C ASN A 57 -10.92 27.48 -3.56
N LEU A 58 -10.66 27.56 -2.25
CA LEU A 58 -9.79 26.60 -1.56
C LEU A 58 -10.30 25.16 -1.66
N ALA A 59 -11.61 24.94 -1.49
CA ALA A 59 -12.19 23.60 -1.56
C ALA A 59 -12.07 23.02 -2.98
N ALA A 60 -12.18 23.85 -4.01
CA ALA A 60 -11.99 23.42 -5.39
C ALA A 60 -10.52 23.12 -5.72
N LEU A 61 -9.58 23.91 -5.19
CA LEU A 61 -8.15 23.66 -5.35
C LEU A 61 -7.73 22.38 -4.63
N GLU A 62 -8.20 22.15 -3.40
CA GLU A 62 -7.92 20.93 -2.65
C GLU A 62 -8.52 19.69 -3.33
N ALA A 63 -9.76 19.78 -3.82
CA ALA A 63 -10.39 18.70 -4.56
C ALA A 63 -9.67 18.40 -5.88
N ALA A 64 -9.32 19.43 -6.67
CA ALA A 64 -8.56 19.24 -7.90
C ALA A 64 -7.21 18.57 -7.63
N GLY A 65 -6.45 19.10 -6.66
CA GLY A 65 -5.16 18.55 -6.28
C GLY A 65 -5.25 17.09 -5.83
N SER A 66 -6.23 16.72 -4.99
CA SER A 66 -6.38 15.32 -4.56
C SER A 66 -6.78 14.39 -5.71
N ILE A 67 -7.69 14.82 -6.60
CA ILE A 67 -8.10 14.03 -7.77
C ILE A 67 -6.92 13.85 -8.74
N GLU A 68 -6.11 14.89 -8.93
CA GLU A 68 -4.93 14.84 -9.79
C GLU A 68 -3.87 13.88 -9.26
N VAL A 69 -3.74 13.70 -7.93
CA VAL A 69 -2.89 12.64 -7.36
C VAL A 69 -3.39 11.24 -7.78
N GLU A 70 -4.70 10.99 -7.70
CA GLU A 70 -5.29 9.70 -8.14
C GLU A 70 -5.11 9.45 -9.65
N LEU A 71 -5.00 10.52 -10.44
CA LEU A 71 -4.75 10.47 -11.88
C LEU A 71 -3.25 10.50 -12.23
N GLU A 72 -2.36 10.45 -11.24
CA GLU A 72 -0.90 10.55 -11.40
C GLU A 72 -0.43 11.85 -12.08
N LEU A 73 -1.25 12.90 -12.03
CA LEU A 73 -0.96 14.26 -12.54
C LEU A 73 -0.23 15.08 -11.47
N PHE A 74 0.92 14.58 -11.02
CA PHE A 74 1.63 15.10 -9.84
C PHE A 74 2.08 16.56 -9.96
N ASN A 75 2.38 17.03 -11.18
CA ASN A 75 2.82 18.42 -11.38
C ASN A 75 1.66 19.40 -11.17
N GLU A 76 0.51 19.11 -11.78
CA GLU A 76 -0.73 19.86 -11.66
C GLU A 76 -1.21 19.86 -10.20
N ALA A 77 -1.19 18.70 -9.55
CA ALA A 77 -1.54 18.57 -8.14
C ALA A 77 -0.66 19.45 -7.25
N LYS A 78 0.66 19.42 -7.48
CA LYS A 78 1.63 20.27 -6.76
C LYS A 78 1.32 21.76 -6.95
N GLU A 79 0.98 22.19 -8.16
CA GLU A 79 0.60 23.59 -8.43
C GLU A 79 -0.65 24.02 -7.64
N HIS A 80 -1.69 23.19 -7.62
CA HIS A 80 -2.92 23.47 -6.87
C HIS A 80 -2.69 23.53 -5.36
N PHE A 81 -1.96 22.57 -4.77
CA PHE A 81 -1.65 22.60 -3.34
C PHE A 81 -0.74 23.76 -2.95
N LEU A 82 0.21 24.15 -3.81
CA LEU A 82 1.01 25.37 -3.59
C LEU A 82 0.14 26.63 -3.60
N GLU A 83 -0.91 26.70 -4.43
CA GLU A 83 -1.88 27.79 -4.37
C GLU A 83 -2.69 27.77 -3.06
N CYS A 84 -3.10 26.60 -2.58
CA CYS A 84 -3.70 26.44 -1.25
C CYS A 84 -2.78 26.97 -0.13
N VAL A 85 -1.47 26.69 -0.21
CA VAL A 85 -0.48 27.22 0.76
C VAL A 85 -0.40 28.74 0.70
N LYS A 86 -0.44 29.36 -0.49
CA LYS A 86 -0.43 30.83 -0.62
C LYS A 86 -1.67 31.48 0.00
N ILE A 87 -2.84 30.85 -0.14
CA ILE A 87 -4.11 31.37 0.39
C ILE A 87 -4.20 31.13 1.91
N GLN A 88 -3.82 29.94 2.38
CA GLN A 88 -3.88 29.53 3.77
C GLN A 88 -2.58 28.86 4.24
N PRO A 89 -1.54 29.66 4.59
CA PRO A 89 -0.22 29.12 4.93
C PRO A 89 -0.17 28.42 6.29
N ASN A 90 -1.10 28.71 7.21
CA ASN A 90 -1.01 28.27 8.61
C ASN A 90 -2.22 27.45 9.08
N THR A 91 -3.06 26.95 8.18
CA THR A 91 -4.29 26.18 8.49
C THR A 91 -4.49 25.07 7.48
N GLY A 92 -4.99 23.90 7.88
CA GLY A 92 -5.20 22.75 6.98
C GLY A 92 -3.89 21.99 6.70
N TYR A 93 -3.67 20.88 7.40
CA TYR A 93 -2.44 20.09 7.29
C TYR A 93 -2.35 19.27 6.00
N SER A 94 -3.49 18.84 5.43
CA SER A 94 -3.54 17.85 4.34
C SER A 94 -2.73 18.27 3.11
N LYS A 95 -2.81 19.53 2.69
CA LYS A 95 -2.01 20.04 1.55
C LYS A 95 -0.50 19.88 1.75
N PHE A 96 -0.02 19.95 3.00
CA PHE A 96 1.39 19.74 3.30
C PHE A 96 1.77 18.26 3.27
N MET A 97 0.84 17.34 3.55
CA MET A 97 1.08 15.90 3.41
C MET A 97 1.21 15.53 1.93
N TYR A 98 0.28 16.02 1.09
CA TYR A 98 0.35 15.82 -0.36
C TYR A 98 1.62 16.43 -0.98
N LEU A 99 1.98 17.67 -0.59
CA LEU A 99 3.22 18.29 -1.06
C LEU A 99 4.46 17.52 -0.60
N GLY A 100 4.45 16.95 0.61
CA GLY A 100 5.51 16.09 1.11
C GLY A 100 5.70 14.84 0.26
N GLN A 101 4.61 14.13 -0.04
CA GLN A 101 4.63 12.90 -0.87
C GLN A 101 5.09 13.15 -2.31
N MET A 102 4.82 14.34 -2.87
CA MET A 102 5.24 14.73 -4.22
C MET A 102 6.54 15.55 -4.27
N SER A 103 7.29 15.60 -3.17
CA SER A 103 8.59 16.27 -3.10
C SER A 103 9.67 15.29 -2.71
N GLU A 104 10.93 15.69 -2.86
CA GLU A 104 12.08 14.82 -2.60
C GLU A 104 12.96 15.38 -1.48
N MET A 105 13.70 14.49 -0.82
CA MET A 105 14.75 14.86 0.13
C MET A 105 14.25 15.88 1.19
N LEU A 106 15.06 16.91 1.48
CA LEU A 106 14.76 17.92 2.49
C LEU A 106 13.55 18.81 2.15
N GLU A 107 13.13 18.90 0.88
CA GLU A 107 11.90 19.61 0.52
C GLU A 107 10.68 18.86 1.08
N ALA A 108 10.65 17.53 0.91
CA ALA A 108 9.61 16.68 1.48
C ALA A 108 9.56 16.81 3.01
N ILE A 109 10.72 16.73 3.68
CA ILE A 109 10.83 16.93 5.14
C ILE A 109 10.21 18.27 5.57
N SER A 110 10.49 19.36 4.84
CA SER A 110 9.95 20.69 5.15
C SER A 110 8.43 20.74 5.09
N TYR A 111 7.81 20.08 4.10
CA TYR A 111 6.36 20.02 4.00
C TYR A 111 5.76 19.10 5.06
N PHE A 112 6.29 17.89 5.24
CA PHE A 112 5.82 16.98 6.30
C PHE A 112 5.90 17.63 7.67
N GLN A 113 7.01 18.29 8.01
CA GLN A 113 7.17 18.97 9.29
C GLN A 113 6.14 20.08 9.49
N GLN A 114 5.78 20.84 8.44
CA GLN A 114 4.73 21.86 8.53
C GLN A 114 3.36 21.23 8.82
N GLY A 115 3.01 20.15 8.14
CA GLY A 115 1.75 19.46 8.41
C GLY A 115 1.71 18.79 9.78
N VAL A 116 2.81 18.16 10.23
CA VAL A 116 2.93 17.61 11.60
C VAL A 116 2.73 18.71 12.65
N ASN A 117 3.33 19.88 12.47
CA ASN A 117 3.14 21.00 13.40
C ASN A 117 1.66 21.42 13.49
N LEU A 118 0.96 21.47 12.36
CA LEU A 118 -0.47 21.79 12.32
C LEU A 118 -1.31 20.68 12.96
N MET A 119 -1.05 19.41 12.66
CA MET A 119 -1.77 18.27 13.24
C MET A 119 -1.57 18.19 14.76
N VAL A 120 -0.34 18.41 15.26
CA VAL A 120 -0.05 18.42 16.70
C VAL A 120 -0.79 19.56 17.40
N ALA A 121 -0.81 20.75 16.80
CA ALA A 121 -1.56 21.89 17.33
C ALA A 121 -3.08 21.63 17.35
N GLU A 122 -3.61 21.05 16.27
CA GLU A 122 -5.01 20.65 16.16
C GLU A 122 -5.38 19.61 17.23
N ARG A 123 -4.56 18.57 17.38
CA ARG A 123 -4.74 17.52 18.40
C ARG A 123 -4.70 18.09 19.82
N ALA A 124 -3.78 19.00 20.10
CA ALA A 124 -3.66 19.64 21.42
C ALA A 124 -4.85 20.55 21.76
N ALA A 125 -5.53 21.08 20.74
CA ALA A 125 -6.73 21.91 20.89
C ALA A 125 -8.02 21.09 21.06
N MET A 126 -7.99 19.77 20.79
CA MET A 126 -9.16 18.92 20.93
C MET A 126 -9.61 18.78 22.40
N PRO A 127 -10.93 18.76 22.68
CA PRO A 127 -11.46 18.50 24.01
C PRO A 127 -10.95 17.19 24.62
N GLN A 128 -10.62 17.18 25.92
CA GLN A 128 -10.03 16.01 26.59
C GLN A 128 -10.93 14.76 26.57
N ASP A 129 -12.24 14.96 26.54
CA ASP A 129 -13.25 13.90 26.43
C ASP A 129 -13.25 13.20 25.06
N LEU A 130 -12.68 13.83 24.03
CA LEU A 130 -12.56 13.28 22.68
C LEU A 130 -11.21 12.58 22.42
N THR A 131 -10.32 12.49 23.42
CA THR A 131 -8.99 11.84 23.29
C THR A 131 -9.04 10.34 22.98
N LYS A 132 -10.25 9.74 22.99
CA LYS A 132 -10.51 8.36 22.58
C LYS A 132 -11.50 8.26 21.42
N GLY A 133 -11.90 9.39 20.84
CA GLY A 133 -12.78 9.42 19.66
C GLY A 133 -12.02 9.06 18.39
N SER A 134 -12.74 8.56 17.39
CA SER A 134 -12.19 8.18 16.07
C SER A 134 -11.32 9.27 15.47
N ASP A 135 -11.76 10.54 15.52
CA ASP A 135 -11.06 11.66 14.91
C ASP A 135 -9.70 11.93 15.59
N PHE A 136 -9.64 11.80 16.92
CA PHE A 136 -8.40 11.97 17.67
C PHE A 136 -7.41 10.85 17.38
N LEU A 137 -7.91 9.61 17.29
CA LEU A 137 -7.09 8.44 16.97
C LEU A 137 -6.59 8.49 15.52
N SER A 138 -7.45 8.86 14.58
CA SER A 138 -7.09 9.09 13.16
C SER A 138 -6.02 10.16 13.02
N LEU A 139 -6.18 11.31 13.70
CA LEU A 139 -5.18 12.38 13.69
C LEU A 139 -3.86 11.93 14.35
N SER A 140 -3.93 11.13 15.42
CA SER A 140 -2.74 10.55 16.06
C SER A 140 -1.99 9.62 15.10
N SER A 141 -2.70 8.74 14.40
CA SER A 141 -2.13 7.86 13.38
C SER A 141 -1.47 8.64 12.25
N LYS A 142 -2.11 9.70 11.75
CA LYS A 142 -1.55 10.57 10.69
C LYS A 142 -0.27 11.28 11.14
N ILE A 143 -0.20 11.73 12.39
CA ILE A 143 1.04 12.32 12.95
C ILE A 143 2.15 11.27 12.99
N SER A 144 1.86 10.07 13.52
CA SER A 144 2.84 8.99 13.61
C SER A 144 3.35 8.58 12.23
N SER A 145 2.46 8.37 11.26
CA SER A 145 2.84 8.00 9.89
C SER A 145 3.70 9.09 9.22
N ALA A 146 3.35 10.37 9.36
CA ALA A 146 4.19 11.45 8.82
C ALA A 146 5.59 11.51 9.47
N LEU A 147 5.71 11.18 10.75
CA LEU A 147 7.01 11.07 11.44
C LEU A 147 7.81 9.84 10.95
N CYS A 148 7.13 8.72 10.67
CA CYS A 148 7.73 7.55 10.04
C CYS A 148 8.23 7.88 8.62
N SER A 149 7.40 8.52 7.78
CA SER A 149 7.81 8.93 6.43
C SER A 149 9.03 9.86 6.45
N MET A 150 9.09 10.83 7.38
CA MET A 150 10.28 11.67 7.53
C MET A 150 11.52 10.89 7.97
N THR A 151 11.34 9.84 8.80
CA THR A 151 12.43 8.95 9.20
C THR A 151 12.93 8.14 8.00
N ASP A 152 12.03 7.59 7.20
CA ASP A 152 12.37 6.80 6.01
C ASP A 152 13.12 7.65 4.98
N ILE A 153 12.71 8.90 4.75
CA ILE A 153 13.46 9.85 3.89
C ILE A 153 14.89 10.04 4.39
N TYR A 154 15.14 10.07 5.70
CA TYR A 154 16.51 10.13 6.24
C TYR A 154 17.25 8.79 6.20
N LEU A 155 16.55 7.66 6.12
CA LEU A 155 17.16 6.34 5.90
C LEU A 155 17.51 6.10 4.42
N THR A 156 16.84 6.78 3.48
CA THR A 156 17.05 6.63 2.04
C THR A 156 17.66 7.88 1.42
N ASP A 157 16.84 8.87 1.06
CA ASP A 157 17.21 9.99 0.18
C ASP A 157 18.17 10.99 0.85
N CYS A 158 18.06 11.13 2.17
CA CYS A 158 18.86 12.04 2.99
C CYS A 158 19.87 11.30 3.89
N CYS A 159 20.18 10.03 3.61
CA CYS A 159 21.08 9.21 4.43
C CYS A 159 22.52 9.76 4.54
N PHE A 160 22.94 10.61 3.60
CA PHE A 160 24.25 11.27 3.62
C PHE A 160 24.27 12.59 4.38
N GLU A 161 23.13 13.08 4.87
CA GLU A 161 23.09 14.30 5.68
C GLU A 161 23.78 14.04 7.04
N PRO A 162 24.63 14.98 7.52
CA PRO A 162 25.42 14.76 8.74
C PRO A 162 24.57 14.62 10.00
N ASN A 163 23.29 15.00 9.95
CA ASN A 163 22.33 14.88 11.03
C ASN A 163 21.29 13.77 10.82
N ALA A 164 21.38 12.95 9.76
CA ALA A 164 20.37 11.95 9.40
C ALA A 164 19.99 11.04 10.57
N GLU A 165 20.98 10.37 11.17
CA GLU A 165 20.76 9.49 12.33
C GLU A 165 20.08 10.20 13.50
N SER A 166 20.54 11.42 13.83
CA SER A 166 19.94 12.20 14.92
C SER A 166 18.50 12.65 14.64
N GLN A 167 18.15 12.86 13.37
CA GLN A 167 16.78 13.18 12.96
C GLN A 167 15.88 11.95 13.05
N CYS A 168 16.35 10.78 12.58
CA CYS A 168 15.62 9.51 12.74
C CYS A 168 15.27 9.24 14.21
N GLU A 169 16.24 9.36 15.12
CA GLU A 169 15.98 9.18 16.56
C GLU A 169 15.01 10.25 17.11
N ALA A 170 15.08 11.49 16.64
CA ALA A 170 14.21 12.56 17.10
C ALA A 170 12.75 12.38 16.63
N TYR A 171 12.54 11.91 15.40
CA TYR A 171 11.19 11.64 14.88
C TYR A 171 10.59 10.38 15.51
N LEU A 172 11.36 9.30 15.64
CA LEU A 172 10.90 8.10 16.35
C LEU A 172 10.56 8.37 17.81
N ALA A 173 11.37 9.18 18.52
CA ALA A 173 11.08 9.56 19.89
C ALA A 173 9.78 10.38 20.00
N GLN A 174 9.46 11.18 18.99
CA GLN A 174 8.18 11.88 18.93
C GLN A 174 7.02 10.92 18.62
N ALA A 175 7.18 10.03 17.64
CA ALA A 175 6.15 9.08 17.23
C ALA A 175 5.78 8.12 18.38
N MET A 176 6.76 7.67 19.16
CA MET A 176 6.57 6.84 20.36
C MET A 176 5.83 7.55 21.51
N GLN A 177 5.68 8.88 21.46
CA GLN A 177 4.86 9.64 22.42
C GLN A 177 3.43 9.88 21.93
N ILE A 178 3.11 9.47 20.71
CA ILE A 178 1.78 9.56 20.13
C ILE A 178 1.04 8.26 20.44
N GLU A 179 -0.01 8.36 21.26
CA GLU A 179 -0.84 7.21 21.64
C GLU A 179 -2.10 7.13 20.77
N PRO A 180 -2.49 5.93 20.29
CA PRO A 180 -1.77 4.67 20.41
C PRO A 180 -0.55 4.61 19.47
N VAL A 181 0.49 3.89 19.90
CA VAL A 181 1.63 3.55 19.03
C VAL A 181 1.18 2.52 17.99
N THR A 182 1.42 2.80 16.71
CA THR A 182 0.99 1.94 15.59
C THR A 182 2.08 0.93 15.20
N PRO A 183 1.73 -0.18 14.52
CA PRO A 183 2.71 -1.16 14.02
C PRO A 183 3.80 -0.52 13.14
N GLU A 184 3.42 0.45 12.32
CA GLU A 184 4.32 1.23 11.45
C GLU A 184 5.47 1.86 12.25
N VAL A 185 5.21 2.46 13.42
CA VAL A 185 6.28 3.09 14.22
C VAL A 185 7.29 2.06 14.71
N TYR A 186 6.83 0.86 15.08
CA TYR A 186 7.72 -0.23 15.48
C TYR A 186 8.52 -0.78 14.30
N GLN A 187 7.91 -0.87 13.13
CA GLN A 187 8.59 -1.29 11.89
C GLN A 187 9.68 -0.29 11.50
N THR A 188 9.38 1.02 11.48
CA THR A 188 10.38 2.07 11.22
C THR A 188 11.47 2.10 12.30
N LEU A 189 11.13 1.88 13.58
CA LEU A 189 12.10 1.73 14.65
C LEU A 189 13.06 0.57 14.37
N ALA A 190 12.56 -0.57 13.92
CA ALA A 190 13.40 -1.70 13.55
C ALA A 190 14.36 -1.36 12.40
N SER A 191 13.88 -0.68 11.35
CA SER A 191 14.71 -0.20 10.23
C SER A 191 15.85 0.71 10.70
N VAL A 192 15.57 1.66 11.61
CA VAL A 192 16.61 2.51 12.21
C VAL A 192 17.62 1.70 13.02
N ARG A 193 17.15 0.74 13.83
CA ARG A 193 18.04 -0.12 14.62
C ARG A 193 18.93 -1.00 13.74
N LEU A 194 18.43 -1.50 12.61
CA LEU A 194 19.22 -2.23 11.62
C LEU A 194 20.29 -1.34 10.99
N SER A 195 19.95 -0.12 10.57
CA SER A 195 20.93 0.86 10.04
C SER A 195 22.05 1.18 11.05
N GLN A 196 21.73 1.15 12.35
CA GLN A 196 22.68 1.31 13.46
C GLN A 196 23.42 0.02 13.86
N GLN A 197 23.21 -1.10 13.16
CA GLN A 197 23.78 -2.41 13.50
C GLN A 197 23.34 -2.95 14.88
N ARG A 198 22.14 -2.58 15.35
CA ARG A 198 21.55 -2.97 16.64
C ARG A 198 20.46 -4.03 16.44
N VAL A 199 20.86 -5.19 15.92
CA VAL A 199 19.95 -6.26 15.48
C VAL A 199 19.00 -6.75 16.59
N ASP A 200 19.48 -6.95 17.82
CA ASP A 200 18.64 -7.41 18.93
C ASP A 200 17.51 -6.41 19.28
N GLU A 201 17.79 -5.11 19.15
CA GLU A 201 16.79 -4.07 19.38
C GLU A 201 15.81 -3.96 18.22
N ALA A 202 16.26 -4.24 16.99
CA ALA A 202 15.36 -4.37 15.85
C ALA A 202 14.37 -5.53 16.05
N LYS A 203 14.86 -6.72 16.45
CA LYS A 203 13.99 -7.87 16.79
C LYS A 203 12.97 -7.53 17.86
N ALA A 204 13.39 -6.84 18.92
CA ALA A 204 12.51 -6.43 20.00
C ALA A 204 11.42 -5.45 19.51
N ALA A 205 11.75 -4.52 18.61
CA ALA A 205 10.78 -3.61 18.00
C ALA A 205 9.80 -4.36 17.09
N LEU A 206 10.28 -5.25 16.21
CA LEU A 206 9.43 -6.06 15.32
C LEU A 206 8.44 -6.92 16.11
N ALA A 207 8.90 -7.57 17.19
CA ALA A 207 8.04 -8.35 18.07
C ALA A 207 6.94 -7.50 18.74
N GLN A 208 7.25 -6.27 19.13
CA GLN A 208 6.25 -5.35 19.68
C GLN A 208 5.24 -4.91 18.62
N GLY A 209 5.69 -4.58 17.40
CA GLY A 209 4.82 -4.22 16.29
C GLY A 209 3.87 -5.35 15.90
N LEU A 210 4.38 -6.58 15.77
CA LEU A 210 3.58 -7.77 15.49
C LEU A 210 2.51 -8.01 16.55
N ALA A 211 2.84 -7.87 17.84
CA ALA A 211 1.90 -8.11 18.93
C ALA A 211 0.68 -7.18 18.94
N LEU A 212 0.70 -6.08 18.18
CA LEU A 212 -0.44 -5.16 18.05
C LEU A 212 -1.53 -5.67 17.11
N TRP A 213 -1.21 -6.55 16.17
CA TRP A 213 -2.13 -6.90 15.09
C TRP A 213 -2.11 -8.39 14.70
N LEU A 214 -1.08 -9.14 15.06
CA LEU A 214 -0.99 -10.55 14.73
C LEU A 214 -2.14 -11.33 15.41
N GLY A 215 -2.95 -12.01 14.60
CA GLY A 215 -4.15 -12.72 15.03
C GLY A 215 -5.45 -11.90 14.97
N SER A 216 -5.39 -10.63 14.57
CA SER A 216 -6.56 -9.84 14.19
C SER A 216 -7.09 -10.26 12.83
N ASP A 217 -8.36 -9.99 12.55
CA ASP A 217 -8.95 -10.22 11.24
C ASP A 217 -8.43 -9.15 10.25
N PRO A 218 -7.73 -9.51 9.16
CA PRO A 218 -7.22 -8.55 8.18
C PRO A 218 -8.33 -7.84 7.39
N THR A 219 -9.58 -8.34 7.43
CA THR A 219 -10.72 -7.77 6.71
C THR A 219 -11.48 -6.69 7.49
N GLU A 220 -11.12 -6.46 8.76
CA GLU A 220 -11.69 -5.38 9.56
C GLU A 220 -11.18 -4.02 9.06
N GLU A 221 -12.09 -3.20 8.51
CA GLU A 221 -11.78 -1.89 7.89
C GLU A 221 -11.03 -0.92 8.82
N ASP A 222 -11.36 -0.93 10.12
CA ASP A 222 -10.69 -0.14 11.17
C ASP A 222 -9.79 -1.02 12.07
N GLY A 223 -9.39 -2.20 11.58
CA GLY A 223 -8.55 -3.15 12.29
C GLY A 223 -7.11 -2.66 12.47
N PRO A 224 -6.35 -3.21 13.43
CA PRO A 224 -4.94 -2.85 13.63
C PRO A 224 -4.00 -3.45 12.58
N THR A 225 -4.53 -4.27 11.67
CA THR A 225 -3.77 -4.99 10.65
C THR A 225 -3.24 -4.01 9.59
N PRO A 226 -1.91 -3.94 9.37
CA PRO A 226 -1.35 -3.11 8.32
C PRO A 226 -1.78 -3.57 6.93
N ASP A 227 -1.74 -2.67 5.96
CA ASP A 227 -2.01 -3.01 4.56
C ASP A 227 -1.04 -4.07 4.00
N TYR A 228 -1.38 -4.60 2.82
CA TYR A 228 -0.63 -5.66 2.16
C TYR A 228 0.85 -5.31 1.94
N GLU A 229 1.12 -4.13 1.39
CA GLU A 229 2.48 -3.68 1.06
C GLU A 229 3.32 -3.47 2.33
N THR A 230 2.72 -2.94 3.39
CA THR A 230 3.37 -2.75 4.69
C THR A 230 3.76 -4.10 5.31
N ARG A 231 2.86 -5.09 5.26
CA ARG A 231 3.15 -6.46 5.70
C ARG A 231 4.21 -7.14 4.84
N LEU A 232 4.21 -6.91 3.53
CA LEU A 232 5.23 -7.42 2.62
C LEU A 232 6.63 -6.83 2.94
N ALA A 233 6.70 -5.53 3.23
CA ALA A 233 7.92 -4.87 3.69
C ALA A 233 8.37 -5.41 5.07
N LEU A 234 7.44 -5.71 5.97
CA LEU A 234 7.74 -6.31 7.27
C LEU A 234 8.41 -7.68 7.13
N VAL A 235 7.97 -8.53 6.19
CA VAL A 235 8.59 -9.83 5.93
C VAL A 235 10.07 -9.69 5.61
N LYS A 236 10.46 -8.69 4.80
CA LYS A 236 11.88 -8.43 4.48
C LYS A 236 12.71 -8.17 5.74
N LEU A 237 12.18 -7.38 6.69
CA LEU A 237 12.82 -7.09 7.97
C LEU A 237 12.89 -8.33 8.89
N LEU A 238 11.84 -9.15 8.91
CA LEU A 238 11.81 -10.39 9.68
C LEU A 238 12.85 -11.40 9.16
N LEU A 239 12.98 -11.53 7.84
CA LEU A 239 14.01 -12.38 7.23
C LEU A 239 15.42 -11.86 7.50
N GLU A 240 15.66 -10.54 7.35
CA GLU A 240 16.96 -9.92 7.64
C GLU A 240 17.37 -10.09 9.12
N THR A 241 16.39 -10.13 10.03
CA THR A 241 16.61 -10.33 11.46
C THR A 241 16.50 -11.79 11.90
N ALA A 242 16.39 -12.75 10.98
CA ALA A 242 16.25 -14.17 11.32
C ALA A 242 15.08 -14.47 12.28
N MET A 243 13.95 -13.81 12.08
CA MET A 243 12.65 -14.06 12.74
C MET A 243 11.76 -14.88 11.80
N TYR A 244 12.19 -16.12 11.51
CA TYR A 244 11.64 -16.93 10.42
C TYR A 244 10.21 -17.41 10.67
N ASP A 245 9.88 -17.83 11.89
CA ASP A 245 8.53 -18.30 12.25
C ASP A 245 7.50 -17.18 12.06
N GLU A 246 7.84 -15.97 12.50
CA GLU A 246 7.02 -14.79 12.30
C GLU A 246 6.92 -14.41 10.81
N ALA A 247 8.04 -14.49 10.06
CA ALA A 247 8.04 -14.22 8.62
C ALA A 247 7.08 -15.17 7.87
N PHE A 248 7.12 -16.47 8.17
CA PHE A 248 6.20 -17.45 7.59
C PHE A 248 4.75 -17.19 7.97
N THR A 249 4.49 -16.80 9.23
CA THR A 249 3.13 -16.47 9.67
C THR A 249 2.55 -15.31 8.86
N VAL A 250 3.33 -14.24 8.66
CA VAL A 250 2.90 -13.08 7.85
C VAL A 250 2.77 -13.46 6.37
N LEU A 251 3.73 -14.20 5.81
CA LEU A 251 3.71 -14.64 4.42
C LEU A 251 2.51 -15.51 4.08
N ASN A 252 2.15 -16.47 4.95
CA ASN A 252 0.98 -17.31 4.72
C ASN A 252 -0.30 -16.46 4.63
N GLY A 253 -0.46 -15.47 5.51
CA GLY A 253 -1.59 -14.54 5.44
C GLY A 253 -1.60 -13.71 4.16
N LEU A 254 -0.43 -13.26 3.68
CA LEU A 254 -0.33 -12.53 2.39
C LEU A 254 -0.70 -13.42 1.20
N ILE A 255 -0.24 -14.68 1.18
CA ILE A 255 -0.56 -15.63 0.10
C ILE A 255 -2.06 -15.96 0.10
N GLU A 256 -2.67 -16.16 1.27
CA GLU A 256 -4.11 -16.39 1.40
C GLU A 256 -4.93 -15.18 0.91
N GLU A 257 -4.43 -13.97 1.12
CA GLU A 257 -5.08 -12.73 0.69
C GLU A 257 -4.91 -12.46 -0.82
N ASN A 258 -3.70 -12.63 -1.34
CA ASN A 258 -3.39 -12.42 -2.76
C ASN A 258 -2.10 -13.14 -3.20
N ASP A 259 -2.24 -14.28 -3.87
CA ASP A 259 -1.12 -15.04 -4.44
C ASP A 259 -0.66 -14.52 -5.83
N GLN A 260 -1.27 -13.45 -6.34
CA GLN A 260 -0.95 -12.84 -7.64
C GLN A 260 0.06 -11.69 -7.52
N VAL A 261 0.95 -11.73 -6.52
CA VAL A 261 2.05 -10.78 -6.35
C VAL A 261 3.41 -11.49 -6.45
N PRO A 262 4.24 -11.21 -7.48
CA PRO A 262 5.55 -11.86 -7.65
C PRO A 262 6.44 -11.77 -6.42
N ASP A 263 6.54 -10.59 -5.80
CA ASP A 263 7.33 -10.36 -4.59
C ASP A 263 6.93 -11.26 -3.41
N THR A 264 5.64 -11.58 -3.29
CA THR A 264 5.15 -12.44 -2.20
C THR A 264 5.58 -13.88 -2.40
N LEU A 265 5.43 -14.39 -3.63
CA LEU A 265 5.90 -15.73 -4.01
C LEU A 265 7.42 -15.85 -3.91
N TYR A 266 8.14 -14.80 -4.31
CA TYR A 266 9.59 -14.71 -4.17
C TYR A 266 10.02 -14.78 -2.70
N LEU A 267 9.43 -13.95 -1.82
CA LEU A 267 9.79 -13.94 -0.40
C LEU A 267 9.41 -15.25 0.30
N PHE A 268 8.29 -15.88 -0.09
CA PHE A 268 7.95 -17.21 0.40
C PHE A 268 8.95 -18.26 -0.05
N GLY A 269 9.34 -18.25 -1.32
CA GLY A 269 10.37 -19.13 -1.85
C GLY A 269 11.73 -18.93 -1.18
N TRP A 270 12.14 -17.68 -0.99
CA TRP A 270 13.35 -17.32 -0.26
C TRP A 270 13.29 -17.81 1.20
N ALA A 271 12.18 -17.58 1.90
CA ALA A 271 12.02 -17.99 3.29
C ALA A 271 12.17 -19.51 3.46
N ASN A 272 11.54 -20.30 2.57
CA ASN A 272 11.70 -21.76 2.53
C ASN A 272 13.15 -22.16 2.20
N TYR A 273 13.83 -21.45 1.29
CA TYR A 273 15.23 -21.70 0.99
C TYR A 273 16.13 -21.48 2.22
N ILE A 274 15.96 -20.37 2.97
CA ILE A 274 16.70 -20.16 4.24
C ILE A 274 16.35 -21.26 5.24
N ALA A 275 15.07 -21.60 5.40
CA ALA A 275 14.63 -22.62 6.35
C ALA A 275 15.32 -23.97 6.07
N ALA A 276 15.55 -24.31 4.80
CA ALA A 276 16.31 -25.50 4.41
C ALA A 276 17.79 -25.44 4.82
N GLU A 277 18.41 -24.25 4.81
CA GLU A 277 19.80 -24.05 5.25
C GLU A 277 19.94 -24.13 6.78
N GLU A 278 18.91 -23.73 7.52
CA GLU A 278 18.87 -23.69 8.99
C GLU A 278 18.41 -25.01 9.65
N VAL A 279 18.07 -26.05 8.87
CA VAL A 279 17.68 -27.37 9.41
C VAL A 279 18.80 -27.95 10.28
N ASP A 280 18.44 -28.34 11.51
CA ASP A 280 19.36 -28.99 12.46
C ASP A 280 19.80 -30.36 11.92
N GLU A 281 21.07 -30.45 11.48
CA GLU A 281 21.67 -31.69 10.96
C GLU A 281 21.66 -32.86 11.96
N SER A 282 21.45 -32.58 13.26
CA SER A 282 21.32 -33.62 14.28
C SER A 282 19.91 -34.23 14.36
N SER A 283 18.92 -33.62 13.70
CA SER A 283 17.56 -34.14 13.61
C SER A 283 17.52 -35.45 12.81
N PRO A 284 16.80 -36.49 13.28
CA PRO A 284 16.64 -37.74 12.53
C PRO A 284 15.88 -37.56 11.21
N THR A 285 15.17 -36.44 11.05
CA THR A 285 14.36 -36.06 9.88
C THR A 285 15.00 -34.94 9.06
N ALA A 286 16.26 -34.55 9.35
CA ALA A 286 16.92 -33.41 8.72
C ALA A 286 16.92 -33.45 7.18
N ASP A 287 17.22 -34.62 6.58
CA ASP A 287 17.23 -34.77 5.12
C ASP A 287 15.84 -34.62 4.51
N GLU A 288 14.79 -35.12 5.19
CA GLU A 288 13.40 -35.03 4.75
C GLU A 288 12.89 -33.58 4.88
N GLU A 289 13.13 -32.95 6.03
CA GLU A 289 12.77 -31.55 6.30
C GLU A 289 13.46 -30.59 5.30
N ARG A 290 14.77 -30.75 5.11
CA ARG A 290 15.52 -29.93 4.14
C ARG A 290 14.97 -30.09 2.74
N LYS A 291 14.65 -31.33 2.34
CA LYS A 291 14.10 -31.61 1.02
C LYS A 291 12.72 -30.96 0.84
N GLU A 292 11.83 -31.09 1.82
CA GLU A 292 10.50 -30.49 1.80
C GLU A 292 10.57 -28.96 1.65
N GLN A 293 11.43 -28.30 2.44
CA GLN A 293 11.64 -26.85 2.36
C GLN A 293 12.17 -26.43 0.97
N LEU A 294 13.13 -27.17 0.40
CA LEU A 294 13.63 -26.88 -0.95
C LEU A 294 12.56 -27.13 -2.04
N GLU A 295 11.68 -28.11 -1.86
CA GLU A 295 10.57 -28.36 -2.80
C GLU A 295 9.55 -27.21 -2.76
N ASN A 296 9.15 -26.77 -1.55
CA ASN A 296 8.29 -25.59 -1.36
C ASN A 296 8.93 -24.32 -1.96
N ALA A 297 10.23 -24.13 -1.73
CA ALA A 297 10.98 -23.02 -2.31
C ALA A 297 10.93 -23.06 -3.84
N ARG A 298 11.20 -24.21 -4.46
CA ARG A 298 11.17 -24.38 -5.91
C ARG A 298 9.78 -24.09 -6.48
N GLU A 299 8.73 -24.60 -5.87
CA GLU A 299 7.35 -24.38 -6.32
C GLU A 299 7.01 -22.89 -6.33
N ALA A 300 7.24 -22.19 -5.23
CA ALA A 300 6.95 -20.77 -5.10
C ALA A 300 7.80 -19.90 -6.04
N LEU A 301 9.09 -20.20 -6.20
CA LEU A 301 9.97 -19.47 -7.11
C LEU A 301 9.60 -19.72 -8.59
N ASN A 302 9.20 -20.94 -8.96
CA ASN A 302 8.66 -21.21 -10.29
C ASN A 302 7.36 -20.44 -10.55
N ALA A 303 6.46 -20.37 -9.57
CA ALA A 303 5.24 -19.56 -9.64
C ALA A 303 5.57 -18.07 -9.77
N CYS A 304 6.55 -17.58 -9.01
CA CYS A 304 7.07 -16.21 -9.11
C CYS A 304 7.54 -15.88 -10.54
N VAL A 305 8.37 -16.73 -11.18
CA VAL A 305 8.84 -16.49 -12.56
C VAL A 305 7.67 -16.42 -13.54
N LYS A 306 6.73 -17.38 -13.45
CA LYS A 306 5.54 -17.41 -14.32
C LYS A 306 4.73 -16.12 -14.18
N LEU A 307 4.47 -15.70 -12.93
CA LEU A 307 3.68 -14.52 -12.64
C LEU A 307 4.40 -13.22 -13.03
N TRP A 308 5.70 -13.10 -12.76
CA TRP A 308 6.53 -11.97 -13.16
C TRP A 308 6.39 -11.69 -14.67
N HIS A 309 6.38 -12.73 -15.50
CA HIS A 309 6.17 -12.61 -16.94
C HIS A 309 4.71 -12.27 -17.30
N ALA A 310 3.74 -12.84 -16.59
CA ALA A 310 2.32 -12.60 -16.83
C ALA A 310 1.89 -11.17 -16.47
N THR A 311 2.49 -10.58 -15.44
CA THR A 311 2.21 -9.21 -14.98
C THR A 311 3.10 -8.16 -15.64
N GLU A 312 3.95 -8.55 -16.61
CA GLU A 312 4.91 -7.65 -17.27
C GLU A 312 5.76 -6.85 -16.27
N SER A 313 6.16 -7.48 -15.16
CA SER A 313 6.95 -6.81 -14.12
C SER A 313 8.29 -6.31 -14.69
N THR A 314 8.82 -5.25 -14.09
CA THR A 314 10.09 -4.63 -14.49
C THR A 314 11.23 -4.86 -13.50
N ASP A 315 10.98 -5.55 -12.39
CA ASP A 315 11.98 -5.86 -11.38
C ASP A 315 12.92 -6.98 -11.87
N GLN A 316 13.95 -6.60 -12.63
CA GLN A 316 14.97 -7.51 -13.12
C GLN A 316 15.83 -8.12 -12.01
N PRO A 317 16.28 -7.36 -10.99
CA PRO A 317 17.01 -7.93 -9.86
C PRO A 317 16.28 -9.09 -9.17
N LEU A 318 14.97 -8.94 -8.91
CA LEU A 318 14.16 -10.00 -8.32
C LEU A 318 14.11 -11.25 -9.21
N LEU A 319 13.87 -11.07 -10.52
CA LEU A 319 13.84 -12.18 -11.46
C LEU A 319 15.18 -12.92 -11.53
N GLN A 320 16.29 -12.18 -11.61
CA GLN A 320 17.63 -12.76 -11.67
C GLN A 320 17.90 -13.60 -10.42
N HIS A 321 17.63 -13.06 -9.23
CA HIS A 321 17.88 -13.80 -8.01
C HIS A 321 16.96 -15.03 -7.86
N THR A 322 15.70 -14.91 -8.28
CA THR A 322 14.77 -16.05 -8.35
C THR A 322 15.33 -17.19 -9.20
N GLN A 323 15.93 -16.86 -10.36
CA GLN A 323 16.56 -17.83 -11.25
C GLN A 323 17.82 -18.46 -10.63
N GLU A 324 18.66 -17.67 -9.96
CA GLU A 324 19.86 -18.16 -9.26
C GLU A 324 19.50 -19.16 -8.14
N LEU A 325 18.44 -18.88 -7.37
CA LEU A 325 17.91 -19.80 -6.37
C LEU A 325 17.37 -21.08 -7.01
N LEU A 326 16.58 -20.98 -8.08
CA LEU A 326 16.05 -22.14 -8.81
C LEU A 326 17.16 -23.03 -9.37
N GLU A 327 18.23 -22.44 -9.93
CA GLU A 327 19.40 -23.18 -10.38
C GLU A 327 20.08 -23.92 -9.23
N THR A 328 20.25 -23.26 -8.09
CA THR A 328 20.86 -23.84 -6.88
C THR A 328 20.02 -25.00 -6.35
N ILE A 329 18.71 -24.80 -6.20
CA ILE A 329 17.79 -25.84 -5.73
C ILE A 329 17.77 -27.03 -6.71
N THR A 330 17.79 -26.78 -8.01
CA THR A 330 17.83 -27.84 -9.04
C THR A 330 19.12 -28.66 -8.97
N GLN A 331 20.26 -28.05 -8.62
CA GLN A 331 21.50 -28.80 -8.40
C GLN A 331 21.42 -29.75 -7.20
N ILE A 332 20.63 -29.39 -6.18
CA ILE A 332 20.45 -30.19 -4.95
C ILE A 332 19.40 -31.28 -5.14
N LEU A 333 18.20 -30.91 -5.61
CA LEU A 333 17.06 -31.82 -5.74
C LEU A 333 17.05 -32.62 -7.04
N GLY A 334 17.83 -32.19 -8.03
CA GLY A 334 17.70 -32.66 -9.41
C GLY A 334 16.60 -31.92 -10.18
N PRO A 335 16.44 -32.25 -11.48
CA PRO A 335 15.42 -31.63 -12.32
C PRO A 335 14.02 -31.90 -11.77
N GLU A 336 13.12 -30.95 -11.99
CA GLU A 336 11.71 -31.14 -11.71
C GLU A 336 11.19 -32.32 -12.53
N ILE A 337 10.64 -33.32 -11.84
CA ILE A 337 9.99 -34.45 -12.48
C ILE A 337 8.53 -34.02 -12.62
N GLU A 338 8.12 -33.66 -13.84
CA GLU A 338 6.70 -33.50 -14.15
C GLU A 338 6.02 -34.84 -13.78
N GLN A 339 5.23 -34.84 -12.71
CA GLN A 339 4.30 -35.92 -12.48
C GLN A 339 3.28 -35.82 -13.62
N GLU A 340 3.37 -36.72 -14.60
CA GLU A 340 2.28 -36.93 -15.54
C GLU A 340 1.02 -37.07 -14.70
N GLU A 341 0.08 -36.12 -14.83
CA GLU A 341 -1.26 -36.28 -14.31
C GLU A 341 -1.71 -37.67 -14.77
N ILE A 342 -1.87 -38.60 -13.82
CA ILE A 342 -2.46 -39.89 -14.13
C ILE A 342 -3.89 -39.55 -14.55
N GLU A 343 -4.11 -39.38 -15.87
CA GLU A 343 -5.43 -39.35 -16.47
C GLU A 343 -6.17 -40.55 -15.88
N GLY A 344 -7.21 -40.25 -15.10
CA GLY A 344 -7.92 -41.21 -14.28
C GLY A 344 -8.21 -42.47 -15.06
N GLY A 345 -7.42 -43.52 -14.78
CA GLY A 345 -7.71 -44.86 -15.27
C GLY A 345 -9.09 -45.22 -14.74
N GLU A 346 -10.06 -45.33 -15.64
CA GLU A 346 -11.34 -45.97 -15.35
C GLU A 346 -11.03 -47.34 -14.77
N ILE A 347 -11.21 -47.46 -13.45
CA ILE A 347 -11.30 -48.77 -12.81
C ILE A 347 -12.63 -49.34 -13.30
N GLU A 348 -12.59 -50.13 -14.38
CA GLU A 348 -13.67 -51.05 -14.73
C GLU A 348 -13.83 -52.02 -13.56
N TYR A 349 -14.90 -51.82 -12.78
CA TYR A 349 -15.39 -52.84 -11.87
C TYR A 349 -16.02 -53.94 -12.74
N GLU A 350 -15.32 -55.06 -12.93
CA GLU A 350 -15.96 -56.29 -13.41
C GLU A 350 -16.97 -56.73 -12.33
N ASP A 351 -18.25 -56.51 -12.61
CA ASP A 351 -19.38 -57.09 -11.86
C ASP A 351 -19.33 -58.62 -12.02
N ASP A 352 -18.82 -59.31 -11.00
CA ASP A 352 -19.02 -60.73 -10.78
C ASP A 352 -20.48 -60.96 -10.32
N ASP A 353 -21.42 -60.98 -11.27
CA ASP A 353 -22.77 -61.51 -11.04
C ASP A 353 -22.71 -63.04 -11.03
N GLU A 354 -22.59 -63.60 -9.83
CA GLU A 354 -22.85 -65.02 -9.53
C GLU A 354 -24.33 -65.35 -9.80
N GLU A 355 -24.64 -65.87 -10.99
CA GLU A 355 -25.89 -66.63 -11.21
C GLU A 355 -25.82 -67.96 -10.44
N MET A 356 -26.42 -67.96 -9.25
CA MET A 356 -26.87 -69.16 -8.56
C MET A 356 -27.90 -69.92 -9.40
N ASN A 357 -27.52 -71.11 -9.88
CA ASN A 357 -28.42 -72.17 -10.34
C ASN A 357 -28.12 -73.49 -9.63
#